data_AF-A0ABD2G7K3-F1
#
_entry.id   AF-A0ABD2G7K3-F1
#
_cell.length_a   1.000
_cell.length_b   1.000
_cell.length_c   1.000
_cell.angle_alpha   90.00
_cell.angle_beta   90.00
_cell.angle_gamma   90.00
#
_symmetry.space_group_name_H-M   'P 1'
#
loop_
_entity.id
_entity.type
_entity.pdbx_description
1 polymer ?
#
loop_
_entity_poly.entity_id
_entity_poly.type
_entity_poly.pdbx_seq_one_letter_code
_entity_poly.pdbx_strand_id
1 'polypeptide(L)'
;MSHRGPLTAVITTVLGVTLGGLLVWRVYRTKRRRLPSVQEVADPVDALCPVEKEIKAVETLYTPPPPPQHPPEKAFKAVESQATQPTDPFRIPSSEQLLTVNPVTVSSEEEWLQIWPQMQKELTAFPVLGLDCEWVSVKGRSSSVSLLQMATYSGLCVLVRLLAFRSGQQSFPLSLMDVLRDPHVLKVGVGCYEDGKRLTRDYRLSLSCTVDLRYLALRQRQVTMSNGLSLKSLAEDLLNVSLDKSLELRCSDWEAEKLTLQQITYAARDAQVSIALFLHLLGLDSASGPQCSSESSYSELASRCQGLLDVSFRGRGDSEDKEGEKRRRTRRTPTFESPESGDQQVLDPRKNNKRKPLGVGYSARKSPLYDNCFLHAPDGQPLCTCDKKKAKWYLDKGIGVLQSEEPFVVRLLFEPSGRPDSQQDYYLTAKENLCVVCGKADSYIRKNIVPHEYRRHFPTEMKDHNSHDILLLCTCCHAASNVHDGFLKQRLANEFSAPQGCEEGVRLLEDSDRRRVRSAARALLTAGDALPEPRRHELQDVIREFLQSHEEQQLTEEQLQQAAGLETRIFNEAYVPHGLKVVRASADRGLQGLMELERRWRQHFLKAMQPRHLPPLWAVDHNHSKFLRKYGEDLPIKLN
;
A
#
# COMPACT_ATOMS: atom_id res chain seq x y z
N MET A 1 -17.21 -60.74 33.29
CA MET A 1 -16.98 -61.90 32.38
C MET A 1 -16.64 -61.33 31.00
N SER A 2 -15.56 -61.67 30.31
CA SER A 2 -14.41 -62.50 30.66
C SER A 2 -13.11 -61.94 30.04
N HIS A 3 -11.98 -62.32 30.62
CA HIS A 3 -10.60 -61.95 30.30
C HIS A 3 -10.17 -62.11 28.82
N ARG A 4 -9.27 -61.23 28.34
CA ARG A 4 -7.81 -61.48 28.16
C ARG A 4 -7.07 -60.34 27.42
N GLY A 5 -5.97 -59.86 28.00
CA GLY A 5 -4.79 -59.37 27.26
C GLY A 5 -3.76 -60.51 27.08
N PRO A 6 -2.46 -60.25 26.80
CA PRO A 6 -1.74 -58.96 26.87
C PRO A 6 -0.76 -58.70 25.68
N LEU A 7 0.15 -57.72 25.87
CA LEU A 7 1.53 -57.49 25.36
C LEU A 7 2.14 -58.46 24.29
N THR A 8 3.07 -58.08 23.41
CA THR A 8 4.36 -57.35 23.62
C THR A 8 4.99 -56.95 22.24
N ALA A 9 5.61 -55.78 22.04
CA ALA A 9 7.08 -55.52 21.94
C ALA A 9 7.85 -56.10 20.71
N VAL A 10 8.96 -55.55 20.16
CA VAL A 10 9.55 -54.18 19.98
C VAL A 10 10.87 -54.30 19.12
N ILE A 11 11.54 -53.18 18.74
CA ILE A 11 12.92 -52.98 18.17
C ILE A 11 13.25 -53.14 16.63
N THR A 12 13.80 -52.05 16.04
CA THR A 12 14.84 -51.92 14.95
C THR A 12 14.58 -52.43 13.50
N THR A 13 15.21 -51.91 12.41
CA THR A 13 16.38 -50.99 12.25
C THR A 13 16.28 -50.05 11.03
N VAL A 14 17.09 -48.99 11.07
CA VAL A 14 17.45 -48.03 9.99
C VAL A 14 18.09 -48.69 8.76
N LEU A 15 17.70 -48.28 7.53
CA LEU A 15 18.52 -47.97 6.32
C LEU A 15 17.66 -48.00 5.04
N GLY A 16 17.87 -47.09 4.08
CA GLY A 16 17.17 -47.16 2.77
C GLY A 16 17.07 -45.88 1.92
N VAL A 17 17.44 -44.70 2.42
CA VAL A 17 17.39 -43.44 1.64
C VAL A 17 18.68 -43.27 0.82
N THR A 18 18.89 -44.11 -0.21
CA THR A 18 20.09 -44.03 -1.07
C THR A 18 19.91 -44.46 -2.54
N LEU A 19 18.73 -44.90 -2.99
CA LEU A 19 18.54 -45.48 -4.34
C LEU A 19 17.47 -44.82 -5.24
N GLY A 20 17.12 -43.55 -4.98
CA GLY A 20 16.25 -42.75 -5.87
C GLY A 20 16.95 -41.63 -6.66
N GLY A 21 18.12 -41.16 -6.22
CA GLY A 21 18.71 -39.90 -6.69
C GLY A 21 19.76 -40.00 -7.81
N LEU A 22 20.24 -41.21 -8.15
CA LEU A 22 21.46 -41.38 -8.97
C LEU A 22 21.24 -41.72 -10.45
N LEU A 23 20.02 -42.05 -10.88
CA LEU A 23 19.72 -42.39 -12.28
C LEU A 23 19.30 -41.18 -13.14
N VAL A 24 18.72 -40.14 -12.54
CA VAL A 24 18.26 -38.94 -13.29
C VAL A 24 19.42 -37.99 -13.63
N TRP A 25 20.48 -37.95 -12.81
CA TRP A 25 21.59 -37.02 -12.99
C TRP A 25 22.58 -37.40 -14.11
N ARG A 26 22.60 -38.67 -14.57
CA ARG A 26 23.51 -39.14 -15.62
C ARG A 26 23.05 -38.88 -17.06
N VAL A 27 21.76 -38.56 -17.29
CA VAL A 27 21.22 -38.28 -18.64
C VAL A 27 21.45 -36.82 -19.06
N TYR A 28 21.57 -35.88 -18.11
CA TYR A 28 21.62 -34.44 -18.40
C TYR A 28 23.01 -33.89 -18.79
N ARG A 29 24.06 -34.73 -18.81
CA ARG A 29 25.45 -34.27 -19.05
C ARG A 29 26.01 -34.52 -20.46
N THR A 30 25.23 -35.13 -21.36
CA THR A 30 25.67 -35.48 -22.73
C THR A 30 24.76 -34.89 -23.83
N LYS A 31 24.53 -33.57 -23.82
CA LYS A 31 24.07 -32.83 -25.00
C LYS A 31 24.50 -31.34 -25.07
N ARG A 32 25.69 -31.00 -24.55
CA ARG A 32 26.43 -29.82 -25.05
C ARG A 32 27.17 -30.21 -26.34
N ARG A 33 26.53 -30.02 -27.49
CA ARG A 33 27.22 -29.95 -28.80
C ARG A 33 27.11 -28.53 -29.35
N ARG A 34 28.20 -28.12 -30.01
CA ARG A 34 28.51 -26.76 -30.47
C ARG A 34 27.40 -26.20 -31.38
N LEU A 35 27.09 -24.91 -31.21
CA LEU A 35 26.45 -24.10 -32.25
C LEU A 35 27.42 -23.98 -33.44
N PRO A 36 26.95 -24.08 -34.71
CA PRO A 36 27.79 -23.83 -35.88
C PRO A 36 28.21 -22.36 -36.01
N SER A 37 29.28 -22.16 -36.76
CA SER A 37 29.91 -20.87 -37.06
C SER A 37 29.12 -20.02 -38.06
N VAL A 38 29.38 -18.71 -38.00
CA VAL A 38 28.98 -17.68 -38.98
C VAL A 38 29.69 -17.91 -40.33
N GLN A 39 28.97 -17.64 -41.42
CA GLN A 39 29.45 -17.16 -42.73
C GLN A 39 28.39 -16.11 -43.16
N GLU A 40 28.69 -14.83 -43.45
CA GLU A 40 29.41 -14.28 -44.63
C GLU A 40 28.81 -14.83 -45.94
N VAL A 41 28.39 -14.04 -46.95
CA VAL A 41 28.92 -12.82 -47.58
C VAL A 41 27.70 -11.95 -48.02
N ALA A 42 27.69 -10.59 -48.05
CA ALA A 42 28.42 -9.72 -48.98
C ALA A 42 28.52 -8.23 -48.54
N ASP A 43 29.45 -7.54 -49.22
CA ASP A 43 30.12 -6.29 -48.84
C ASP A 43 29.48 -4.97 -49.37
N PRO A 44 29.98 -3.77 -48.99
CA PRO A 44 29.17 -2.54 -48.93
C PRO A 44 29.22 -1.66 -50.20
N VAL A 45 28.32 -0.67 -50.24
CA VAL A 45 28.36 0.45 -51.20
C VAL A 45 28.48 1.78 -50.44
N ASP A 46 29.42 2.58 -50.94
CA ASP A 46 29.98 3.86 -50.48
C ASP A 46 29.21 4.79 -49.54
N ALA A 47 29.99 5.38 -48.63
CA ALA A 47 29.59 6.52 -47.80
C ALA A 47 29.58 7.83 -48.62
N LEU A 48 28.55 8.66 -48.42
CA LEU A 48 28.53 10.06 -48.82
C LEU A 48 28.21 10.96 -47.62
N CYS A 49 28.91 12.09 -47.56
CA CYS A 49 28.96 12.98 -46.40
C CYS A 49 27.61 13.64 -46.05
N PRO A 50 27.38 14.01 -44.78
CA PRO A 50 26.35 14.98 -44.44
C PRO A 50 26.78 16.37 -44.92
N VAL A 51 26.00 16.98 -45.81
CA VAL A 51 26.16 18.37 -46.20
C VAL A 51 25.53 19.26 -45.14
N GLU A 52 26.32 20.15 -44.54
CA GLU A 52 25.80 21.23 -43.71
C GLU A 52 24.86 22.12 -44.53
N LYS A 53 23.66 22.38 -44.01
CA LYS A 53 22.77 23.43 -44.55
C LYS A 53 22.36 24.37 -43.44
N GLU A 54 22.88 25.58 -43.54
CA GLU A 54 22.41 26.74 -42.80
C GLU A 54 20.89 26.89 -42.96
N ILE A 55 20.19 27.10 -41.85
CA ILE A 55 18.83 27.65 -41.87
C ILE A 55 18.90 29.01 -41.20
N LYS A 56 18.70 30.05 -42.01
CA LYS A 56 18.73 31.45 -41.57
C LYS A 56 17.59 31.71 -40.59
N ALA A 57 17.91 32.30 -39.45
CA ALA A 57 16.92 32.87 -38.56
C ALA A 57 16.21 34.05 -39.26
N VAL A 58 14.88 34.10 -39.13
CA VAL A 58 14.08 35.26 -39.49
C VAL A 58 13.51 35.82 -38.18
N GLU A 59 13.95 37.02 -37.80
CA GLU A 59 13.40 37.73 -36.65
C GLU A 59 12.01 38.27 -36.99
N THR A 60 11.00 37.87 -36.23
CA THR A 60 9.70 38.55 -36.17
C THR A 60 9.51 39.17 -34.80
N LEU A 61 9.53 40.51 -34.77
CA LEU A 61 9.29 41.31 -33.58
C LEU A 61 7.86 41.11 -33.07
N TYR A 62 7.69 40.71 -31.82
CA TYR A 62 6.39 40.70 -31.14
C TYR A 62 6.52 41.31 -29.74
N THR A 63 5.88 42.46 -29.53
CA THR A 63 5.94 43.23 -28.28
C THR A 63 4.81 42.80 -27.33
N PRO A 64 5.07 42.47 -26.05
CA PRO A 64 4.01 42.14 -25.10
C PRO A 64 3.29 43.41 -24.57
N PRO A 65 1.98 43.32 -24.25
CA PRO A 65 1.24 44.42 -23.64
C PRO A 65 1.54 44.60 -22.14
N PRO A 66 1.31 45.80 -21.56
CA PRO A 66 1.60 46.08 -20.16
C PRO A 66 0.58 45.46 -19.19
N PRO A 67 0.97 45.20 -17.92
CA PRO A 67 0.09 44.62 -16.90
C PRO A 67 -0.93 45.63 -16.33
N PRO A 68 -2.09 45.17 -15.81
CA PRO A 68 -3.12 46.03 -15.26
C PRO A 68 -2.74 46.61 -13.89
N GLN A 69 -3.16 47.85 -13.64
CA GLN A 69 -2.95 48.57 -12.38
C GLN A 69 -4.08 48.25 -11.38
N HIS A 70 -3.72 47.94 -10.13
CA HIS A 70 -4.66 47.83 -9.00
C HIS A 70 -4.59 49.08 -8.09
N PRO A 71 -5.71 49.48 -7.44
CA PRO A 71 -5.79 50.69 -6.61
C PRO A 71 -5.09 50.54 -5.25
N PRO A 72 -4.78 51.66 -4.56
CA PRO A 72 -3.82 51.66 -3.44
C PRO A 72 -4.38 51.12 -2.12
N GLU A 73 -3.55 50.34 -1.43
CA GLU A 73 -3.82 49.85 -0.08
C GLU A 73 -3.69 50.95 0.98
N LYS A 74 -4.53 50.89 2.03
CA LYS A 74 -4.40 51.76 3.20
C LYS A 74 -3.39 51.18 4.18
N ALA A 75 -2.37 51.97 4.51
CA ALA A 75 -1.34 51.58 5.46
C ALA A 75 -1.90 51.27 6.86
N PHE A 76 -1.70 50.04 7.34
CA PHE A 76 -1.67 49.73 8.76
C PHE A 76 -0.20 49.62 9.21
N LYS A 77 0.13 50.20 10.36
CA LYS A 77 1.50 50.30 10.86
C LYS A 77 2.07 48.91 11.17
N ALA A 78 3.21 48.58 10.60
CA ALA A 78 4.02 47.46 11.06
C ALA A 78 4.55 47.76 12.47
N VAL A 79 4.48 46.76 13.35
CA VAL A 79 5.28 46.71 14.58
C VAL A 79 6.57 46.00 14.21
N GLU A 80 7.71 46.64 14.45
CA GLU A 80 9.02 46.02 14.22
C GLU A 80 9.18 44.81 15.15
N SER A 81 9.22 43.62 14.56
CA SER A 81 9.76 42.42 15.21
C SER A 81 11.24 42.32 14.86
N GLN A 82 12.06 42.11 15.89
CA GLN A 82 13.52 42.16 15.75
C GLN A 82 14.02 41.02 14.87
N ALA A 83 14.82 41.36 13.86
CA ALA A 83 15.42 40.38 12.94
C ALA A 83 16.35 39.43 13.71
N THR A 84 16.09 38.13 13.58
CA THR A 84 16.97 37.08 14.10
C THR A 84 18.23 37.00 13.25
N GLN A 85 19.40 36.76 13.87
CA GLN A 85 20.66 36.66 13.13
C GLN A 85 20.74 35.35 12.33
N PRO A 86 21.50 35.33 11.21
CA PRO A 86 21.71 34.09 10.44
C PRO A 86 22.39 33.03 11.30
N THR A 87 21.82 31.83 11.36
CA THR A 87 22.43 30.68 12.05
C THR A 87 23.47 30.01 11.17
N ASP A 88 24.62 29.61 11.74
CA ASP A 88 25.65 28.85 11.04
C ASP A 88 25.10 27.56 10.39
N PRO A 89 25.62 27.15 9.21
CA PRO A 89 25.21 25.93 8.54
C PRO A 89 25.60 24.70 9.36
N PHE A 90 24.61 23.93 9.82
CA PHE A 90 24.83 22.71 10.58
C PHE A 90 25.13 21.51 9.66
N ARG A 91 25.88 20.54 10.18
CA ARG A 91 26.25 19.32 9.46
C ARG A 91 25.48 18.12 10.02
N ILE A 92 24.81 17.39 9.13
CA ILE A 92 24.18 16.11 9.45
C ILE A 92 25.30 15.06 9.68
N PRO A 93 25.32 14.34 10.82
CA PRO A 93 26.30 13.29 11.08
C PRO A 93 26.04 12.06 10.20
N SER A 94 27.07 11.24 10.01
CA SER A 94 26.90 9.90 9.42
C SER A 94 26.04 9.01 10.33
N SER A 95 25.42 7.98 9.76
CA SER A 95 24.64 6.98 10.51
C SER A 95 25.46 6.33 11.63
N GLU A 96 26.74 6.02 11.40
CA GLU A 96 27.66 5.49 12.40
C GLU A 96 27.85 6.45 13.59
N GLN A 97 28.09 7.73 13.32
CA GLN A 97 28.24 8.76 14.35
C GLN A 97 26.94 8.95 15.15
N LEU A 98 25.81 9.05 14.46
CA LEU A 98 24.48 9.21 15.04
C LEU A 98 24.19 8.08 16.05
N LEU A 99 24.54 6.84 15.70
CA LEU A 99 24.33 5.64 16.54
C LEU A 99 25.34 5.47 17.68
N THR A 100 26.38 6.31 17.78
CA THR A 100 27.33 6.33 18.91
C THR A 100 26.91 7.27 20.04
N VAL A 101 25.90 8.13 19.82
CA VAL A 101 25.42 9.06 20.84
C VAL A 101 24.66 8.30 21.93
N ASN A 102 25.05 8.52 23.18
CA ASN A 102 24.40 7.89 24.33
C ASN A 102 23.01 8.49 24.56
N PRO A 103 21.98 7.67 24.82
CA PRO A 103 20.64 8.17 25.13
C PRO A 103 20.54 8.74 26.55
N VAL A 104 19.63 9.70 26.72
CA VAL A 104 19.26 10.28 28.01
C VAL A 104 17.91 9.71 28.42
N THR A 105 17.81 9.16 29.63
CA THR A 105 16.51 8.70 30.18
C THR A 105 15.92 9.81 31.04
N VAL A 106 14.62 10.08 30.86
CA VAL A 106 13.88 11.14 31.56
C VAL A 106 12.67 10.54 32.25
N SER A 107 12.53 10.79 33.55
CA SER A 107 11.51 10.24 34.44
C SER A 107 10.77 11.30 35.26
N SER A 108 11.10 12.59 35.12
CA SER A 108 10.37 13.70 35.73
C SER A 108 10.28 14.94 34.83
N GLU A 109 9.47 15.93 35.22
CA GLU A 109 9.37 17.21 34.54
C GLU A 109 10.68 18.03 34.64
N GLU A 110 11.39 17.97 35.76
CA GLU A 110 12.68 18.66 35.94
C GLU A 110 13.77 18.08 35.04
N GLU A 111 13.86 16.75 34.93
CA GLU A 111 14.79 16.08 34.01
C GLU A 111 14.48 16.42 32.54
N TRP A 112 13.20 16.53 32.18
CA TRP A 112 12.79 16.98 30.84
C TRP A 112 13.21 18.43 30.57
N LEU A 113 12.97 19.34 31.52
CA LEU A 113 13.30 20.76 31.37
C LEU A 113 14.81 21.01 31.28
N GLN A 114 15.65 20.10 31.80
CA GLN A 114 17.10 20.16 31.63
C GLN A 114 17.57 19.82 30.21
N ILE A 115 16.96 18.79 29.56
CA ILE A 115 17.36 18.35 28.21
C ILE A 115 16.62 19.08 27.09
N TRP A 116 15.42 19.58 27.35
CA TRP A 116 14.56 20.23 26.36
C TRP A 116 15.24 21.38 25.58
N PRO A 117 16.01 22.31 26.19
CA PRO A 117 16.65 23.41 25.46
C PRO A 117 17.63 22.94 24.37
N GLN A 118 18.34 21.82 24.60
CA GLN A 118 19.20 21.23 23.57
C GLN A 118 18.35 20.62 22.44
N MET A 119 17.35 19.82 22.80
CA MET A 119 16.45 19.17 21.83
C MET A 119 15.70 20.20 20.98
N GLN A 120 15.24 21.31 21.57
CA GLN A 120 14.59 22.42 20.89
C GLN A 120 15.55 23.09 19.89
N LYS A 121 16.79 23.39 20.30
CA LYS A 121 17.81 23.96 19.40
C LYS A 121 18.08 23.06 18.19
N GLU A 122 18.15 21.75 18.40
CA GLU A 122 18.35 20.78 17.32
C GLU A 122 17.13 20.68 16.39
N LEU A 123 15.92 20.81 16.92
CA LEU A 123 14.69 20.85 16.12
C LEU A 123 14.49 22.15 15.34
N THR A 124 14.96 23.29 15.85
CA THR A 124 15.02 24.55 15.08
C THR A 124 15.95 24.44 13.87
N ALA A 125 17.03 23.64 13.96
CA ALA A 125 17.93 23.37 12.85
C ALA A 125 17.34 22.33 11.86
N PHE A 126 16.86 21.19 12.37
CA PHE A 126 16.28 20.12 11.56
C PHE A 126 15.02 19.56 12.25
N PRO A 127 13.81 19.94 11.80
CA PRO A 127 12.56 19.68 12.52
C PRO A 127 12.01 18.26 12.28
N VAL A 128 12.80 17.25 12.66
CA VAL A 128 12.46 15.83 12.50
C VAL A 128 12.90 15.03 13.72
N LEU A 129 11.99 14.19 14.23
CA LEU A 129 12.24 13.24 15.31
C LEU A 129 12.06 11.80 14.80
N GLY A 130 13.08 10.96 14.96
CA GLY A 130 12.89 9.51 14.98
C GLY A 130 12.06 9.12 16.20
N LEU A 131 11.00 8.33 16.03
CA LEU A 131 10.05 8.01 17.09
C LEU A 131 9.71 6.52 17.14
N ASP A 132 9.67 5.98 18.35
CA ASP A 132 9.17 4.62 18.67
C ASP A 132 8.45 4.63 20.03
N CYS A 133 7.82 3.51 20.41
CA CYS A 133 7.18 3.31 21.71
C CYS A 133 7.33 1.86 22.20
N GLU A 134 7.59 1.66 23.50
CA GLU A 134 7.68 0.32 24.10
C GLU A 134 6.68 0.13 25.26
N TRP A 135 6.21 -1.11 25.46
CA TRP A 135 5.19 -1.47 26.47
C TRP A 135 5.25 -2.94 26.90
N VAL A 136 4.85 -3.21 28.14
CA VAL A 136 4.74 -4.59 28.65
C VAL A 136 3.53 -5.31 28.04
N SER A 137 3.64 -6.62 27.80
CA SER A 137 2.55 -7.44 27.22
C SER A 137 2.29 -8.73 28.01
N VAL A 138 1.31 -8.70 28.92
CA VAL A 138 0.95 -9.84 29.78
C VAL A 138 -0.14 -10.69 29.12
N LYS A 139 0.13 -11.98 28.92
CA LYS A 139 -0.82 -12.97 28.35
C LYS A 139 -1.46 -12.51 27.02
N GLY A 140 -0.71 -11.75 26.20
CA GLY A 140 -1.17 -11.24 24.91
C GLY A 140 -2.04 -9.97 24.98
N ARG A 141 -2.16 -9.33 26.15
CA ARG A 141 -2.71 -7.97 26.30
C ARG A 141 -1.55 -7.02 26.57
N SER A 142 -1.42 -5.99 25.75
CA SER A 142 -0.49 -4.88 26.03
C SER A 142 -1.01 -4.03 27.18
N SER A 143 -0.12 -3.58 28.07
CA SER A 143 -0.38 -2.45 28.95
C SER A 143 -0.39 -1.14 28.14
N SER A 144 -0.64 -0.03 28.84
CA SER A 144 -0.41 1.31 28.28
C SER A 144 1.08 1.54 28.00
N VAL A 145 1.42 2.45 27.07
CA VAL A 145 2.81 2.74 26.68
C VAL A 145 3.68 2.99 27.92
N SER A 146 4.86 2.36 27.98
CA SER A 146 5.77 2.42 29.12
C SER A 146 6.92 3.39 28.89
N LEU A 147 7.40 3.45 27.65
CA LEU A 147 8.52 4.29 27.21
C LEU A 147 8.19 4.93 25.87
N LEU A 148 8.50 6.21 25.72
CA LEU A 148 8.49 6.95 24.45
C LEU A 148 9.92 7.32 24.09
N GLN A 149 10.34 7.01 22.86
CA GLN A 149 11.68 7.28 22.37
C GLN A 149 11.62 8.37 21.31
N MET A 150 12.46 9.40 21.44
CA MET A 150 12.57 10.49 20.47
C MET A 150 14.04 10.77 20.17
N ALA A 151 14.44 10.68 18.90
CA ALA A 151 15.82 10.91 18.45
C ALA A 151 15.89 12.08 17.45
N THR A 152 16.78 13.04 17.68
CA THR A 152 17.04 14.15 16.75
C THR A 152 18.09 13.74 15.69
N TYR A 153 18.31 14.61 14.69
CA TYR A 153 19.29 14.38 13.63
C TYR A 153 20.74 14.21 14.12
N SER A 154 21.08 14.72 15.31
CA SER A 154 22.43 14.62 15.89
C SER A 154 22.74 13.22 16.43
N GLY A 155 21.70 12.43 16.73
CA GLY A 155 21.79 11.17 17.46
C GLY A 155 21.37 11.28 18.93
N LEU A 156 21.18 12.48 19.48
CA LEU A 156 20.58 12.66 20.80
C LEU A 156 19.23 11.94 20.85
N CYS A 157 19.12 10.93 21.72
CA CYS A 157 17.89 10.19 21.93
C CYS A 157 17.41 10.34 23.37
N VAL A 158 16.19 10.84 23.54
CA VAL A 158 15.52 11.00 24.83
C VAL A 158 14.52 9.86 25.02
N LEU A 159 14.68 9.11 26.11
CA LEU A 159 13.83 8.00 26.52
C LEU A 159 12.91 8.46 27.66
N VAL A 160 11.69 8.88 27.33
CA VAL A 160 10.73 9.44 28.29
C VAL A 160 9.92 8.32 28.94
N ARG A 161 10.06 8.17 30.26
CA ARG A 161 9.38 7.14 31.06
C ARG A 161 7.95 7.55 31.40
N LEU A 162 7.02 7.21 30.51
CA LEU A 162 5.60 7.58 30.63
C LEU A 162 4.88 6.99 31.86
N LEU A 163 5.49 6.06 32.60
CA LEU A 163 4.92 5.57 33.87
C LEU A 163 4.89 6.65 34.96
N ALA A 164 5.92 7.50 35.05
CA ALA A 164 6.01 8.52 36.11
C ALA A 164 4.83 9.51 36.07
N PHE A 165 4.36 9.81 34.87
CA PHE A 165 3.23 10.71 34.61
C PHE A 165 1.86 9.99 34.68
N ARG A 166 1.82 8.65 34.67
CA ARG A 166 0.57 7.85 34.61
C ARG A 166 -0.29 7.99 35.87
N SER A 167 0.32 8.18 37.03
CA SER A 167 -0.37 8.23 38.34
C SER A 167 -1.07 9.55 38.62
N GLY A 168 -0.92 10.57 37.75
CA GLY A 168 -1.38 11.93 38.02
C GLY A 168 -0.60 12.67 39.11
N GLN A 169 0.53 12.11 39.57
CA GLN A 169 1.42 12.75 40.56
C GLN A 169 2.29 13.85 39.96
N GLN A 170 2.46 13.86 38.64
CA GLN A 170 3.21 14.86 37.88
C GLN A 170 2.46 15.18 36.58
N SER A 171 2.49 16.45 36.19
CA SER A 171 2.05 16.92 34.87
C SER A 171 2.97 16.40 33.76
N PHE A 172 2.43 16.15 32.56
CA PHE A 172 3.28 16.12 31.38
C PHE A 172 3.84 17.52 31.13
N PRO A 173 5.14 17.67 30.85
CA PRO A 173 5.72 18.97 30.51
C PRO A 173 5.04 19.57 29.29
N LEU A 174 4.72 20.87 29.34
CA LEU A 174 4.04 21.56 28.23
C LEU A 174 4.80 21.40 26.90
N SER A 175 6.13 21.57 26.93
CA SER A 175 6.96 21.44 25.73
C SER A 175 7.02 20.03 25.14
N LEU A 176 6.83 18.98 25.95
CA LEU A 176 6.66 17.61 25.46
C LEU A 176 5.33 17.47 24.70
N MET A 177 4.24 18.00 25.25
CA MET A 177 2.94 17.96 24.58
C MET A 177 2.93 18.80 23.30
N ASP A 178 3.62 19.94 23.31
CA ASP A 178 3.75 20.83 22.16
C ASP A 178 4.54 20.19 21.02
N VAL A 179 5.73 19.62 21.27
CA VAL A 179 6.54 19.01 20.18
C VAL A 179 5.84 17.81 19.54
N LEU A 180 5.08 17.02 20.30
CA LEU A 180 4.34 15.87 19.77
C LEU A 180 3.18 16.30 18.85
N ARG A 181 2.49 17.40 19.17
CA ARG A 181 1.38 17.95 18.38
C ARG A 181 1.79 18.96 17.30
N ASP A 182 3.03 19.45 17.31
CA ASP A 182 3.51 20.49 16.38
C ASP A 182 3.39 20.04 14.91
N PRO A 183 2.62 20.75 14.07
CA PRO A 183 2.50 20.45 12.64
C PRO A 183 3.73 20.84 11.80
N HIS A 184 4.78 21.41 12.41
CA HIS A 184 6.05 21.76 11.79
C HIS A 184 7.20 20.85 12.20
N VAL A 185 6.95 19.77 12.96
CA VAL A 185 7.96 18.75 13.31
C VAL A 185 7.49 17.39 12.78
N LEU A 186 8.29 16.75 11.92
CA LEU A 186 8.00 15.40 11.41
C LEU A 186 8.37 14.33 12.44
N LYS A 187 7.54 13.30 12.60
CA LYS A 187 7.78 12.15 13.50
C LYS A 187 7.96 10.88 12.66
N VAL A 188 9.19 10.41 12.50
CA VAL A 188 9.56 9.38 11.52
C VAL A 188 9.81 8.04 12.20
N GLY A 189 9.27 6.95 11.65
CA GLY A 189 9.42 5.61 12.24
C GLY A 189 8.77 4.51 11.42
N VAL A 190 8.69 3.30 11.96
CA VAL A 190 8.01 2.16 11.34
C VAL A 190 6.86 1.72 12.23
N GLY A 191 5.65 2.21 11.93
CA GLY A 191 4.47 2.04 12.80
C GLY A 191 4.15 3.24 13.70
N CYS A 192 4.92 4.32 13.61
CA CYS A 192 4.80 5.50 14.47
C CYS A 192 3.38 6.14 14.51
N TYR A 193 2.57 5.95 13.46
CA TYR A 193 1.16 6.38 13.46
C TYR A 193 0.28 5.51 14.40
N GLU A 194 0.51 4.20 14.43
CA GLU A 194 -0.14 3.30 15.38
C GLU A 194 0.32 3.57 16.83
N ASP A 195 1.56 4.00 17.02
CA ASP A 195 2.10 4.41 18.33
C ASP A 195 1.49 5.74 18.79
N GLY A 196 1.34 6.72 17.89
CA GLY A 196 0.57 7.93 18.15
C GLY A 196 -0.85 7.63 18.66
N LYS A 197 -1.56 6.69 18.04
CA LYS A 197 -2.88 6.23 18.53
C LYS A 197 -2.83 5.63 19.92
N ARG A 198 -1.75 4.92 20.29
CA ARG A 198 -1.56 4.39 21.65
C ARG A 198 -1.32 5.50 22.65
N LEU A 199 -0.43 6.45 22.35
CA LEU A 199 -0.16 7.63 23.17
C LEU A 199 -1.44 8.45 23.43
N THR A 200 -2.26 8.70 22.40
CA THR A 200 -3.53 9.41 22.55
C THR A 200 -4.57 8.61 23.35
N ARG A 201 -4.62 7.28 23.20
CA ARG A 201 -5.51 6.41 23.98
C ARG A 201 -5.12 6.35 25.45
N ASP A 202 -3.83 6.18 25.72
CA ASP A 202 -3.30 5.87 27.05
C ASP A 202 -3.08 7.11 27.91
N TYR A 203 -2.66 8.22 27.28
CA TYR A 203 -2.18 9.42 27.96
C TYR A 203 -2.81 10.74 27.47
N ARG A 204 -3.70 10.68 26.48
CA ARG A 204 -4.25 11.87 25.77
C ARG A 204 -3.19 12.74 25.09
N LEU A 205 -1.98 12.21 24.88
CA LEU A 205 -0.94 12.85 24.10
C LEU A 205 -1.28 12.73 22.61
N SER A 206 -1.57 13.86 21.97
CA SER A 206 -1.80 13.93 20.52
C SER A 206 -0.47 13.89 19.77
N LEU A 207 -0.37 13.01 18.77
CA LEU A 207 0.76 12.93 17.86
C LEU A 207 0.33 13.36 16.45
N SER A 208 1.08 14.26 15.82
CA SER A 208 0.79 14.81 14.49
C SER A 208 2.03 14.85 13.61
N CYS A 209 1.84 14.82 12.29
CA CYS A 209 2.90 14.81 11.28
C CYS A 209 3.82 13.57 11.35
N THR A 210 3.23 12.40 11.60
CA THR A 210 3.92 11.12 11.51
C THR A 210 4.22 10.72 10.06
N VAL A 211 5.39 10.12 9.80
CA VAL A 211 5.81 9.64 8.48
C VAL A 211 6.35 8.22 8.60
N ASP A 212 5.64 7.25 8.03
CA ASP A 212 6.10 5.87 8.03
C ASP A 212 7.20 5.64 6.99
N LEU A 213 8.38 5.25 7.46
CA LEU A 213 9.59 5.04 6.67
C LEU A 213 9.42 3.97 5.57
N ARG A 214 8.49 3.03 5.75
CA ARG A 214 8.20 2.00 4.75
C ARG A 214 7.63 2.60 3.46
N TYR A 215 6.89 3.70 3.54
CA TYR A 215 6.43 4.41 2.35
C TYR A 215 7.56 5.17 1.64
N LEU A 216 8.52 5.75 2.38
CA LEU A 216 9.71 6.38 1.79
C LEU A 216 10.62 5.33 1.12
N ALA A 217 10.86 4.20 1.78
CA ALA A 217 11.58 3.07 1.19
C ALA A 217 10.92 2.54 -0.09
N LEU A 218 9.58 2.46 -0.13
CA LEU A 218 8.82 2.07 -1.34
C LEU A 218 8.82 3.11 -2.45
N ARG A 219 9.15 4.39 -2.18
CA ARG A 219 9.31 5.44 -3.20
C ARG A 219 10.70 5.42 -3.86
N GLN A 220 11.71 4.91 -3.17
CA GLN A 220 13.09 4.86 -3.68
C GLN A 220 13.27 3.77 -4.76
N ARG A 221 13.80 4.17 -5.92
CA ARG A 221 13.86 3.31 -7.13
C ARG A 221 15.08 2.39 -7.21
N GLN A 222 16.19 2.78 -6.58
CA GLN A 222 17.48 2.10 -6.69
C GLN A 222 17.71 1.06 -5.58
N VAL A 223 16.85 1.10 -4.56
CA VAL A 223 16.96 0.34 -3.32
C VAL A 223 16.44 -1.09 -3.52
N THR A 224 17.36 -2.06 -3.52
CA THR A 224 17.00 -3.49 -3.66
C THR A 224 16.69 -4.10 -2.30
N MET A 225 15.43 -4.00 -1.87
CA MET A 225 15.00 -4.64 -0.62
C MET A 225 14.91 -6.16 -0.78
N SER A 226 15.77 -6.88 -0.07
CA SER A 226 15.78 -8.34 0.03
C SER A 226 14.98 -8.83 1.23
N ASN A 227 15.09 -8.12 2.36
CA ASN A 227 14.71 -8.66 3.67
C ASN A 227 13.36 -8.15 4.21
N GLY A 228 12.62 -7.40 3.39
CA GLY A 228 11.27 -6.88 3.70
C GLY A 228 11.27 -5.40 4.11
N LEU A 229 10.20 -4.97 4.78
CA LEU A 229 9.97 -3.57 5.19
C LEU A 229 9.81 -3.44 6.72
N SER A 230 10.51 -4.26 7.51
CA SER A 230 10.60 -4.03 8.96
C SER A 230 11.72 -3.02 9.25
N LEU A 231 11.69 -2.34 10.40
CA LEU A 231 12.78 -1.42 10.78
C LEU A 231 14.15 -2.11 10.74
N LYS A 232 14.22 -3.36 11.22
CA LYS A 232 15.42 -4.21 11.11
C LYS A 232 15.83 -4.44 9.65
N SER A 233 14.89 -4.86 8.80
CA SER A 233 15.15 -5.13 7.38
C SER A 233 15.67 -3.90 6.65
N LEU A 234 15.09 -2.74 6.93
CA LEU A 234 15.48 -1.47 6.32
C LEU A 234 16.86 -1.04 6.83
N ALA A 235 17.13 -1.14 8.14
CA ALA A 235 18.43 -0.83 8.73
C ALA A 235 19.56 -1.70 8.18
N GLU A 236 19.30 -3.00 8.01
CA GLU A 236 20.23 -3.98 7.45
C GLU A 236 20.48 -3.72 5.95
N ASP A 237 19.42 -3.60 5.15
CA ASP A 237 19.53 -3.46 3.69
C ASP A 237 19.99 -2.04 3.23
N LEU A 238 19.81 -0.98 4.03
CA LEU A 238 20.13 0.42 3.67
C LEU A 238 21.32 1.02 4.42
N LEU A 239 21.41 0.78 5.72
CA LEU A 239 22.46 1.38 6.57
C LEU A 239 23.56 0.38 6.94
N ASN A 240 23.43 -0.90 6.56
CA ASN A 240 24.29 -2.00 7.02
C ASN A 240 24.30 -2.15 8.57
N VAL A 241 23.18 -1.80 9.23
CA VAL A 241 23.04 -1.82 10.70
C VAL A 241 22.15 -2.98 11.13
N SER A 242 22.75 -3.96 11.83
CA SER A 242 22.00 -5.08 12.42
C SER A 242 21.31 -4.68 13.74
N LEU A 243 19.98 -4.70 13.76
CA LEU A 243 19.20 -4.57 14.99
C LEU A 243 18.99 -5.92 15.67
N ASP A 244 19.25 -5.98 16.97
CA ASP A 244 18.72 -7.06 17.80
C ASP A 244 17.20 -6.87 17.94
N LYS A 245 16.45 -7.93 17.68
CA LYS A 245 15.00 -8.02 17.83
C LYS A 245 14.61 -9.31 18.57
N SER A 246 15.50 -9.75 19.46
CA SER A 246 15.29 -10.85 20.40
C SER A 246 13.95 -10.70 21.13
N LEU A 247 13.29 -11.84 21.36
CA LEU A 247 12.03 -11.84 22.11
C LEU A 247 12.24 -11.45 23.58
N GLU A 248 13.46 -11.64 24.09
CA GLU A 248 13.87 -11.27 25.44
C GLU A 248 13.85 -9.75 25.65
N LEU A 249 14.42 -8.96 24.74
CA LEU A 249 14.36 -7.49 24.82
C LEU A 249 12.99 -6.94 24.42
N ARG A 250 12.45 -7.37 23.27
CA ARG A 250 11.17 -6.88 22.71
C ARG A 250 9.93 -7.27 23.56
N CYS A 251 10.08 -8.18 24.51
CA CYS A 251 9.04 -8.52 25.49
C CYS A 251 9.59 -8.47 26.92
N SER A 252 10.63 -7.66 27.15
CA SER A 252 11.19 -7.38 28.47
C SER A 252 10.22 -6.58 29.35
N ASP A 253 10.56 -6.44 30.63
CA ASP A 253 9.82 -5.58 31.53
C ASP A 253 10.20 -4.10 31.33
N TRP A 254 9.46 -3.42 30.46
CA TRP A 254 9.57 -1.98 30.23
C TRP A 254 8.98 -1.13 31.37
N GLU A 255 8.26 -1.74 32.31
CA GLU A 255 7.71 -1.08 33.51
C GLU A 255 8.66 -1.20 34.73
N ALA A 256 9.75 -1.96 34.62
CA ALA A 256 10.76 -2.15 35.65
C ALA A 256 11.31 -0.83 36.22
N GLU A 257 11.53 -0.77 37.55
CA GLU A 257 11.98 0.45 38.25
C GLU A 257 13.24 1.06 37.60
N LYS A 258 14.20 0.22 37.22
CA LYS A 258 15.43 0.61 36.53
C LYS A 258 15.58 -0.23 35.26
N LEU A 259 15.61 0.44 34.11
CA LEU A 259 15.88 -0.22 32.83
C LEU A 259 17.35 -0.66 32.76
N THR A 260 17.58 -1.85 32.21
CA THR A 260 18.93 -2.34 31.96
C THR A 260 19.61 -1.56 30.83
N LEU A 261 20.95 -1.55 30.78
CA LEU A 261 21.70 -0.95 29.68
C LEU A 261 21.28 -1.54 28.32
N GLN A 262 20.99 -2.86 28.26
CA GLN A 262 20.52 -3.51 27.03
C GLN A 262 19.16 -2.98 26.57
N GLN A 263 18.20 -2.79 27.49
CA GLN A 263 16.91 -2.17 27.20
C GLN A 263 17.05 -0.72 26.72
N ILE A 264 17.90 0.07 27.40
CA ILE A 264 18.20 1.47 27.04
C ILE A 264 18.81 1.55 25.64
N THR A 265 19.83 0.75 25.34
CA THR A 265 20.48 0.70 24.02
C THR A 265 19.54 0.18 22.92
N TYR A 266 18.71 -0.83 23.21
CA TYR A 266 17.69 -1.33 22.27
C TYR A 266 16.70 -0.21 21.92
N ALA A 267 16.12 0.43 22.94
CA ALA A 267 15.08 1.44 22.77
C ALA A 267 15.59 2.68 22.02
N ALA A 268 16.80 3.15 22.38
CA ALA A 268 17.43 4.28 21.72
C ALA A 268 17.74 4.01 20.24
N ARG A 269 18.25 2.80 19.94
CA ARG A 269 18.59 2.41 18.57
C ARG A 269 17.37 2.45 17.64
N ASP A 270 16.19 2.05 18.07
CA ASP A 270 15.03 2.06 17.18
C ASP A 270 14.61 3.48 16.74
N ALA A 271 14.69 4.47 17.64
CA ALA A 271 14.47 5.87 17.30
C ALA A 271 15.64 6.46 16.48
N GLN A 272 16.90 6.23 16.90
CA GLN A 272 18.09 6.71 16.20
C GLN A 272 18.20 6.17 14.76
N VAL A 273 17.90 4.88 14.58
CA VAL A 273 17.87 4.23 13.26
C VAL A 273 16.72 4.74 12.41
N SER A 274 15.58 5.10 13.03
CA SER A 274 14.46 5.70 12.30
C SER A 274 14.82 7.06 11.70
N ILE A 275 15.50 7.94 12.43
CA ILE A 275 15.99 9.21 11.89
C ILE A 275 17.14 9.01 10.89
N ALA A 276 18.08 8.08 11.14
CA ALA A 276 19.14 7.75 10.18
C ALA A 276 18.59 7.21 8.85
N LEU A 277 17.58 6.34 8.89
CA LEU A 277 16.89 5.83 7.72
C LEU A 277 16.15 6.95 6.97
N PHE A 278 15.52 7.88 7.67
CA PHE A 278 14.87 9.03 7.04
C PHE A 278 15.87 9.89 6.26
N LEU A 279 17.02 10.21 6.88
CA LEU A 279 18.10 10.99 6.25
C LEU A 279 18.64 10.29 5.00
N HIS A 280 18.94 8.99 5.09
CA HIS A 280 19.38 8.18 3.95
C HIS A 280 18.34 8.10 2.83
N LEU A 281 17.07 7.85 3.18
CA LEU A 281 15.95 7.78 2.22
C LEU A 281 15.62 9.11 1.54
N LEU A 282 16.17 10.23 2.03
CA LEU A 282 16.11 11.54 1.38
C LEU A 282 17.46 11.99 0.77
N GLY A 283 18.53 11.19 0.88
CA GLY A 283 19.87 11.51 0.38
C GLY A 283 20.58 12.63 1.14
N LEU A 284 20.29 12.77 2.44
CA LEU A 284 20.78 13.85 3.31
C LEU A 284 21.98 13.44 4.20
N ASP A 285 22.36 12.16 4.18
CA ASP A 285 23.47 11.57 4.95
C ASP A 285 24.83 11.61 4.22
N SER A 286 24.83 12.04 2.95
CA SER A 286 26.00 12.03 2.08
C SER A 286 26.95 13.20 2.36
N ALA A 287 28.27 12.95 2.36
CA ALA A 287 29.30 13.98 2.59
C ALA A 287 29.32 15.13 1.56
N SER A 288 28.62 14.96 0.43
CA SER A 288 28.39 15.94 -0.64
C SER A 288 26.94 16.42 -0.71
N GLY A 289 26.14 16.21 0.33
CA GLY A 289 24.76 16.69 0.43
C GLY A 289 24.68 18.22 0.56
N PRO A 290 23.55 18.84 0.19
CA PRO A 290 23.38 20.28 0.34
C PRO A 290 23.44 20.68 1.82
N GLN A 291 24.15 21.79 2.10
CA GLN A 291 24.11 22.42 3.42
C GLN A 291 22.67 22.87 3.70
N CYS A 292 22.07 22.39 4.78
CA CYS A 292 20.67 22.67 5.11
C CYS A 292 20.56 24.07 5.74
N SER A 293 19.99 25.03 5.02
CA SER A 293 19.64 26.35 5.55
C SER A 293 18.38 26.26 6.41
N SER A 294 18.44 26.83 7.62
CA SER A 294 17.43 26.69 8.67
C SER A 294 16.02 27.12 8.24
N GLU A 295 15.89 28.22 7.49
CA GLU A 295 14.59 28.83 7.20
C GLU A 295 13.79 28.19 6.05
N SER A 296 14.41 27.34 5.21
CA SER A 296 13.72 26.64 4.10
C SER A 296 13.47 25.14 4.37
N SER A 297 13.85 24.65 5.55
CA SER A 297 13.99 23.21 5.83
C SER A 297 12.65 22.45 5.86
N TYR A 298 11.65 22.93 6.61
CA TYR A 298 10.41 22.17 6.81
C TYR A 298 9.57 22.00 5.54
N SER A 299 9.40 23.05 4.73
CA SER A 299 8.54 23.00 3.54
C SER A 299 9.08 22.04 2.48
N GLU A 300 10.42 21.95 2.33
CA GLU A 300 11.03 20.96 1.45
C GLU A 300 10.91 19.53 2.00
N LEU A 301 11.14 19.32 3.29
CA LEU A 301 10.95 18.01 3.94
C LEU A 301 9.49 17.53 3.85
N ALA A 302 8.53 18.41 4.10
CA ALA A 302 7.10 18.14 3.97
C ALA A 302 6.70 17.86 2.51
N SER A 303 7.28 18.57 1.54
CA SER A 303 7.11 18.28 0.11
C SER A 303 7.62 16.88 -0.26
N ARG A 304 8.83 16.51 0.18
CA ARG A 304 9.39 15.16 0.02
C ARG A 304 8.52 14.09 0.69
N CYS A 305 7.79 14.43 1.75
CA CYS A 305 6.85 13.56 2.46
C CYS A 305 5.36 13.71 2.05
N GLN A 306 5.05 14.48 1.00
CA GLN A 306 3.66 14.85 0.67
C GLN A 306 2.77 13.62 0.47
N GLY A 307 1.64 13.57 1.18
CA GLY A 307 0.71 12.43 1.15
C GLY A 307 1.14 11.20 1.93
N LEU A 308 2.19 11.29 2.77
CA LEU A 308 2.56 10.26 3.76
C LEU A 308 2.26 10.67 5.21
N LEU A 309 1.98 11.96 5.45
CA LEU A 309 1.71 12.52 6.77
C LEU A 309 0.47 11.87 7.40
N ASP A 310 0.63 11.30 8.58
CA ASP A 310 -0.44 10.69 9.38
C ASP A 310 -1.22 9.57 8.67
N VAL A 311 -0.52 8.84 7.80
CA VAL A 311 -1.05 7.69 7.06
C VAL A 311 -0.59 6.37 7.69
N SER A 312 -1.53 5.60 8.25
CA SER A 312 -1.33 4.19 8.64
C SER A 312 -0.74 3.37 7.49
N PHE A 313 0.29 2.56 7.78
CA PHE A 313 0.89 1.70 6.76
C PHE A 313 0.01 0.47 6.45
N ARG A 314 -0.74 0.54 5.34
CA ARG A 314 -1.56 -0.59 4.87
C ARG A 314 -0.74 -1.55 4.01
N GLY A 315 -0.08 -2.50 4.66
CA GLY A 315 0.52 -3.65 3.99
C GLY A 315 -0.53 -4.49 3.24
N ARG A 316 -0.13 -5.16 2.15
CA ARG A 316 -1.02 -6.07 1.40
C ARG A 316 -1.44 -7.27 2.27
N GLY A 317 -2.65 -7.20 2.81
CA GLY A 317 -3.26 -8.27 3.60
C GLY A 317 -4.45 -7.81 4.45
N ASP A 318 -4.42 -6.59 4.98
CA ASP A 318 -5.53 -6.02 5.76
C ASP A 318 -6.58 -5.39 4.81
N SER A 319 -7.35 -6.25 4.14
CA SER A 319 -8.72 -5.90 3.74
C SER A 319 -9.60 -5.90 4.99
N GLU A 320 -10.04 -4.70 5.38
CA GLU A 320 -11.15 -4.37 6.29
C GLU A 320 -11.74 -5.52 7.13
N ASP A 321 -11.11 -5.86 8.26
CA ASP A 321 -11.73 -6.74 9.28
C ASP A 321 -11.08 -6.58 10.67
N LYS A 322 -11.05 -5.36 11.21
CA LYS A 322 -10.68 -5.08 12.62
C LYS A 322 -11.45 -3.89 13.24
N GLU A 323 -12.76 -4.06 13.46
CA GLU A 323 -13.33 -3.67 14.76
C GLU A 323 -13.83 -4.93 15.46
N GLY A 324 -13.66 -4.97 16.77
CA GLY A 324 -13.47 -6.25 17.47
C GLY A 324 -14.75 -6.90 17.98
N GLU A 325 -14.85 -8.22 17.79
CA GLU A 325 -15.73 -9.05 18.60
C GLU A 325 -14.93 -10.12 19.36
N LYS A 326 -15.09 -10.12 20.69
CA LYS A 326 -14.36 -11.02 21.60
C LYS A 326 -14.94 -12.43 21.49
N ARG A 327 -14.07 -13.42 21.30
CA ARG A 327 -14.40 -14.86 21.44
C ARG A 327 -15.25 -15.12 22.69
N ARG A 328 -16.52 -15.50 22.53
CA ARG A 328 -17.30 -16.25 23.53
C ARG A 328 -17.60 -17.66 22.98
N ARG A 329 -17.43 -18.66 23.85
CA ARG A 329 -17.77 -20.07 23.60
C ARG A 329 -19.17 -20.34 24.14
N THR A 330 -20.10 -20.77 23.28
CA THR A 330 -21.34 -21.48 23.65
C THR A 330 -21.78 -22.24 22.41
N ARG A 331 -21.66 -23.58 22.39
CA ARG A 331 -22.61 -24.61 22.87
C ARG A 331 -23.75 -24.84 21.85
N ARG A 332 -23.73 -26.03 21.21
CA ARG A 332 -24.71 -26.51 20.21
C ARG A 332 -26.04 -26.92 20.86
N THR A 333 -27.15 -26.64 20.17
CA THR A 333 -28.42 -27.39 20.18
C THR A 333 -29.17 -27.11 18.84
N PRO A 334 -30.25 -27.83 18.46
CA PRO A 334 -30.27 -28.53 17.17
C PRO A 334 -31.12 -27.91 16.05
N THR A 335 -31.08 -28.60 14.91
CA THR A 335 -31.73 -28.37 13.61
C THR A 335 -33.25 -28.24 13.62
N PHE A 336 -33.76 -27.46 12.66
CA PHE A 336 -35.07 -27.64 12.03
C PHE A 336 -34.91 -27.49 10.51
N GLU A 337 -35.74 -28.17 9.73
CA GLU A 337 -35.55 -28.47 8.30
C GLU A 337 -36.94 -28.40 7.60
N SER A 338 -37.12 -28.11 6.31
CA SER A 338 -36.22 -27.99 5.14
C SER A 338 -36.92 -27.02 4.13
N PRO A 339 -36.71 -26.97 2.77
CA PRO A 339 -35.79 -27.70 1.88
C PRO A 339 -34.97 -26.86 0.86
N GLU A 340 -33.86 -27.49 0.41
CA GLU A 340 -33.29 -27.54 -0.95
C GLU A 340 -33.36 -26.34 -1.94
N SER A 341 -32.19 -25.79 -2.29
CA SER A 341 -31.70 -25.76 -3.68
C SER A 341 -30.18 -25.48 -3.70
N GLY A 342 -29.41 -26.36 -4.35
CA GLY A 342 -28.00 -26.57 -4.07
C GLY A 342 -26.99 -25.49 -4.45
N ASP A 343 -25.91 -25.43 -3.66
CA ASP A 343 -24.57 -25.30 -4.21
C ASP A 343 -23.51 -25.97 -3.31
N GLN A 344 -22.37 -26.36 -3.87
CA GLN A 344 -21.40 -27.27 -3.21
C GLN A 344 -20.59 -26.59 -2.09
N GLN A 345 -20.73 -27.06 -0.85
CA GLN A 345 -19.90 -26.60 0.27
C GLN A 345 -18.45 -27.08 0.16
N VAL A 346 -17.54 -26.18 -0.24
CA VAL A 346 -16.09 -26.39 -0.10
C VAL A 346 -15.64 -25.99 1.31
N LEU A 347 -14.94 -26.89 2.00
CA LEU A 347 -14.45 -26.69 3.37
C LEU A 347 -13.42 -25.55 3.47
N ASP A 348 -13.63 -24.64 4.44
CA ASP A 348 -12.76 -23.48 4.70
C ASP A 348 -11.33 -23.88 5.12
N PRO A 349 -10.28 -23.51 4.34
CA PRO A 349 -8.87 -23.81 4.67
C PRO A 349 -8.31 -23.07 5.90
N ARG A 350 -9.01 -22.08 6.46
CA ARG A 350 -8.49 -21.15 7.49
C ARG A 350 -8.21 -21.79 8.86
N LYS A 351 -8.45 -23.09 9.06
CA LYS A 351 -8.29 -23.76 10.36
C LYS A 351 -6.84 -24.05 10.82
N ASN A 352 -5.83 -23.99 9.94
CA ASN A 352 -4.44 -24.29 10.31
C ASN A 352 -3.51 -23.07 10.24
N ASN A 353 -3.42 -22.36 11.36
CA ASN A 353 -2.42 -21.32 11.60
C ASN A 353 -1.02 -21.92 11.82
N LYS A 354 -0.09 -21.66 10.90
CA LYS A 354 1.32 -21.43 11.23
C LYS A 354 1.76 -20.14 10.53
N ARG A 355 2.13 -19.12 11.33
CA ARG A 355 2.59 -17.81 10.84
C ARG A 355 3.86 -18.03 10.01
N LYS A 356 3.84 -17.62 8.74
CA LYS A 356 5.02 -17.57 7.87
C LYS A 356 5.61 -16.14 7.89
N PRO A 357 6.92 -15.97 7.59
CA PRO A 357 7.53 -14.64 7.48
C PRO A 357 6.87 -13.76 6.41
N LEU A 358 7.04 -12.44 6.56
CA LEU A 358 6.67 -11.47 5.53
C LEU A 358 7.46 -11.77 4.25
N GLY A 359 6.77 -11.76 3.10
CA GLY A 359 7.31 -12.20 1.80
C GLY A 359 6.66 -13.48 1.24
N VAL A 360 6.16 -14.38 2.10
CA VAL A 360 5.61 -15.68 1.67
C VAL A 360 4.10 -15.64 1.32
N GLY A 361 3.51 -14.45 1.21
CA GLY A 361 2.11 -14.26 0.80
C GLY A 361 1.85 -14.58 -0.68
N TYR A 362 2.90 -14.55 -1.51
CA TYR A 362 2.86 -15.01 -2.90
C TYR A 362 3.76 -16.24 -3.01
N SER A 363 3.14 -17.42 -3.09
CA SER A 363 3.87 -18.61 -3.52
C SER A 363 4.34 -18.37 -4.94
N ALA A 364 5.63 -18.58 -5.23
CA ALA A 364 6.16 -18.55 -6.59
C ALA A 364 5.27 -19.45 -7.46
N ARG A 365 4.68 -18.87 -8.51
CA ARG A 365 3.71 -19.58 -9.34
C ARG A 365 4.45 -20.66 -10.12
N LYS A 366 4.02 -21.91 -9.98
CA LYS A 366 4.59 -23.05 -10.73
C LYS A 366 4.29 -23.02 -12.22
N SER A 367 3.42 -22.11 -12.68
CA SER A 367 3.00 -21.96 -14.07
C SER A 367 3.21 -20.52 -14.54
N PRO A 368 3.52 -20.30 -15.83
CA PRO A 368 3.57 -18.96 -16.43
C PRO A 368 2.21 -18.24 -16.35
N LEU A 369 2.22 -16.94 -16.64
CA LEU A 369 1.03 -16.08 -16.80
C LEU A 369 0.79 -15.64 -18.24
N TYR A 370 1.76 -15.80 -19.13
CA TYR A 370 1.56 -15.80 -20.57
C TYR A 370 1.91 -17.20 -21.09
N ASP A 371 0.91 -17.95 -21.55
CA ASP A 371 1.12 -19.26 -22.20
C ASP A 371 1.50 -19.13 -23.69
N ASN A 372 1.35 -17.92 -24.26
CA ASN A 372 1.68 -17.59 -25.65
C ASN A 372 1.08 -18.56 -26.70
N CYS A 373 -0.16 -19.03 -26.47
CA CYS A 373 -0.89 -19.87 -27.42
C CYS A 373 -1.49 -18.98 -28.53
N PHE A 374 -1.28 -19.32 -29.80
CA PHE A 374 -1.75 -18.51 -30.93
C PHE A 374 -3.16 -18.90 -31.38
N LEU A 375 -3.98 -17.89 -31.69
CA LEU A 375 -5.26 -18.05 -32.37
C LEU A 375 -5.12 -17.59 -33.82
N HIS A 376 -5.56 -18.43 -34.77
CA HIS A 376 -5.61 -18.12 -36.20
C HIS A 376 -7.07 -18.06 -36.70
N ALA A 377 -7.34 -17.22 -37.69
CA ALA A 377 -8.61 -17.17 -38.42
C ALA A 377 -8.79 -18.41 -39.34
N PRO A 378 -9.99 -18.67 -39.88
CA PRO A 378 -10.25 -19.84 -40.72
C PRO A 378 -9.32 -19.99 -41.93
N ASP A 379 -8.90 -18.86 -42.50
CA ASP A 379 -7.94 -18.71 -43.62
C ASP A 379 -6.46 -18.83 -43.22
N GLY A 380 -6.16 -18.97 -41.92
CA GLY A 380 -4.81 -19.06 -41.37
C GLY A 380 -4.18 -17.73 -40.95
N GLN A 381 -4.86 -16.58 -41.08
CA GLN A 381 -4.31 -15.31 -40.59
C GLN A 381 -4.13 -15.34 -39.06
N PRO A 382 -2.94 -14.99 -38.52
CA PRO A 382 -2.75 -14.82 -37.09
C PRO A 382 -3.65 -13.72 -36.50
N LEU A 383 -4.26 -13.98 -35.34
CA LEU A 383 -5.16 -13.05 -34.66
C LEU A 383 -4.57 -12.50 -33.35
N CYS A 384 -4.17 -13.38 -32.43
CA CYS A 384 -3.54 -12.99 -31.17
C CYS A 384 -2.91 -14.18 -30.43
N THR A 385 -2.02 -13.85 -29.50
CA THR A 385 -1.58 -14.72 -28.39
C THR A 385 -2.62 -14.73 -27.25
N CYS A 386 -2.77 -15.88 -26.57
CA CYS A 386 -3.70 -16.05 -25.45
C CYS A 386 -3.25 -17.11 -24.43
N ASP A 387 -3.94 -17.16 -23.29
CA ASP A 387 -3.76 -18.21 -22.26
C ASP A 387 -4.24 -19.57 -22.78
N LYS A 388 -3.55 -20.66 -22.41
CA LYS A 388 -3.82 -22.03 -22.88
C LYS A 388 -5.23 -22.51 -22.52
N LYS A 389 -5.80 -22.00 -21.42
CA LYS A 389 -7.21 -22.24 -21.04
C LYS A 389 -8.19 -21.63 -22.05
N LYS A 390 -7.89 -20.45 -22.62
CA LYS A 390 -8.72 -19.82 -23.66
C LYS A 390 -8.57 -20.57 -24.99
N ALA A 391 -7.36 -20.94 -25.38
CA ALA A 391 -7.13 -21.74 -26.58
C ALA A 391 -7.88 -23.08 -26.52
N LYS A 392 -7.78 -23.81 -25.40
CA LYS A 392 -8.53 -25.06 -25.17
C LYS A 392 -10.04 -24.88 -25.22
N TRP A 393 -10.59 -23.79 -24.66
CA TRP A 393 -12.03 -23.54 -24.71
C TRP A 393 -12.62 -23.53 -26.13
N TYR A 394 -11.89 -23.05 -27.15
CA TYR A 394 -12.34 -23.14 -28.54
C TYR A 394 -12.36 -24.57 -29.08
N LEU A 395 -11.38 -25.40 -28.68
CA LEU A 395 -11.32 -26.83 -29.01
C LEU A 395 -12.48 -27.59 -28.33
N ASP A 396 -12.63 -27.40 -27.02
CA ASP A 396 -13.65 -28.05 -26.18
C ASP A 396 -15.08 -27.69 -26.62
N LYS A 397 -15.26 -26.52 -27.25
CA LYS A 397 -16.52 -26.05 -27.85
C LYS A 397 -16.73 -26.48 -29.30
N GLY A 398 -15.78 -27.17 -29.93
CA GLY A 398 -15.89 -27.61 -31.33
C GLY A 398 -15.88 -26.47 -32.36
N ILE A 399 -15.45 -25.26 -31.98
CA ILE A 399 -15.41 -24.05 -32.82
C ILE A 399 -13.99 -23.61 -33.17
N GLY A 400 -13.00 -24.44 -32.81
CA GLY A 400 -11.61 -24.31 -33.24
C GLY A 400 -10.97 -25.70 -33.38
N VAL A 401 -9.93 -25.78 -34.19
CA VAL A 401 -9.15 -27.00 -34.45
C VAL A 401 -7.69 -26.76 -34.08
N LEU A 402 -7.07 -27.76 -33.44
CA LEU A 402 -5.65 -27.74 -33.10
C LEU A 402 -4.83 -27.85 -34.40
N GLN A 403 -4.01 -26.84 -34.69
CA GLN A 403 -3.16 -26.80 -35.87
C GLN A 403 -1.71 -27.20 -35.55
N SER A 404 -1.24 -26.92 -34.33
CA SER A 404 0.10 -27.25 -33.85
C SER A 404 0.11 -27.34 -32.32
N GLU A 405 0.92 -28.23 -31.75
CA GLU A 405 1.12 -28.33 -30.30
C GLU A 405 2.27 -27.46 -29.79
N GLU A 406 3.35 -27.31 -30.58
CA GLU A 406 4.52 -26.49 -30.26
C GLU A 406 4.98 -25.68 -31.50
N PRO A 407 4.73 -24.35 -31.56
CA PRO A 407 3.91 -23.57 -30.63
C PRO A 407 2.45 -24.06 -30.63
N PHE A 408 1.73 -23.80 -29.53
CA PHE A 408 0.33 -24.23 -29.41
C PHE A 408 -0.57 -23.29 -30.22
N VAL A 409 -1.08 -23.76 -31.35
CA VAL A 409 -1.87 -22.98 -32.32
C VAL A 409 -3.27 -23.58 -32.47
N VAL A 410 -4.29 -22.76 -32.27
CA VAL A 410 -5.70 -23.12 -32.52
C VAL A 410 -6.26 -22.25 -33.63
N ARG A 411 -6.73 -22.89 -34.71
CA ARG A 411 -7.41 -22.22 -35.82
C ARG A 411 -8.91 -22.20 -35.59
N LEU A 412 -9.53 -21.03 -35.62
CA LEU A 412 -10.97 -20.87 -35.47
C LEU A 412 -11.72 -21.41 -36.70
N LEU A 413 -12.93 -21.92 -36.48
CA LEU A 413 -13.82 -22.41 -37.54
C LEU A 413 -14.89 -21.39 -37.97
N PHE A 414 -14.84 -20.18 -37.41
CA PHE A 414 -15.78 -19.09 -37.67
C PHE A 414 -15.04 -17.77 -37.87
N GLU A 415 -15.69 -16.80 -38.51
CA GLU A 415 -15.12 -15.49 -38.77
C GLU A 415 -15.05 -14.64 -37.48
N PRO A 416 -13.86 -14.17 -37.06
CA PRO A 416 -13.72 -13.39 -35.83
C PRO A 416 -14.29 -11.97 -36.01
N SER A 417 -14.85 -11.41 -34.93
CA SER A 417 -15.42 -10.04 -34.92
C SER A 417 -14.39 -8.91 -35.13
N GLY A 418 -13.10 -9.24 -35.23
CA GLY A 418 -12.02 -8.31 -35.49
C GLY A 418 -10.74 -9.05 -35.89
N ARG A 419 -9.97 -8.43 -36.79
CA ARG A 419 -8.67 -8.90 -37.28
C ARG A 419 -7.60 -7.82 -37.04
N PRO A 420 -6.30 -8.17 -36.95
CA PRO A 420 -5.23 -7.18 -36.88
C PRO A 420 -5.16 -6.33 -38.16
N ASP A 421 -4.95 -5.01 -38.03
CA ASP A 421 -4.73 -4.12 -39.17
C ASP A 421 -3.31 -4.25 -39.76
N SER A 422 -2.41 -4.94 -39.05
CA SER A 422 -0.95 -4.99 -39.30
C SER A 422 -0.40 -6.40 -39.04
N GLN A 423 0.63 -6.79 -39.79
CA GLN A 423 1.43 -8.00 -39.50
C GLN A 423 2.35 -7.81 -38.28
N GLN A 424 2.67 -6.57 -37.92
CA GLN A 424 3.38 -6.20 -36.69
C GLN A 424 2.38 -5.56 -35.74
N ASP A 425 1.84 -6.37 -34.82
CA ASP A 425 0.83 -5.96 -33.85
C ASP A 425 1.16 -6.51 -32.45
N TYR A 426 0.87 -5.71 -31.42
CA TYR A 426 1.14 -6.04 -30.02
C TYR A 426 0.49 -7.36 -29.58
N TYR A 427 -0.72 -7.67 -30.06
CA TYR A 427 -1.45 -8.88 -29.69
C TYR A 427 -0.88 -10.14 -30.35
N LEU A 428 -0.20 -10.02 -31.49
CA LEU A 428 0.52 -11.10 -32.19
C LEU A 428 1.86 -11.45 -31.53
N THR A 429 2.44 -10.53 -30.77
CA THR A 429 3.78 -10.71 -30.17
C THR A 429 3.72 -11.59 -28.93
N ALA A 430 4.50 -12.67 -28.88
CA ALA A 430 4.69 -13.51 -27.70
C ALA A 430 5.39 -12.73 -26.57
N LYS A 431 4.97 -12.91 -25.32
CA LYS A 431 5.37 -12.08 -24.18
C LYS A 431 6.17 -12.87 -23.16
N GLU A 432 7.21 -12.25 -22.62
CA GLU A 432 8.06 -12.85 -21.61
C GLU A 432 7.38 -12.87 -20.23
N ASN A 433 7.62 -13.94 -19.49
CA ASN A 433 7.11 -14.14 -18.15
C ASN A 433 8.10 -13.55 -17.12
N LEU A 434 8.16 -12.22 -17.05
CA LEU A 434 9.04 -11.50 -16.13
C LEU A 434 8.42 -10.18 -15.65
N CYS A 435 9.01 -9.57 -14.62
CA CYS A 435 8.67 -8.23 -14.20
C CYS A 435 9.15 -7.19 -15.24
N VAL A 436 8.23 -6.48 -15.89
CA VAL A 436 8.57 -5.44 -16.89
C VAL A 436 9.44 -4.31 -16.34
N VAL A 437 9.46 -4.13 -15.01
CA VAL A 437 10.25 -3.10 -14.34
C VAL A 437 11.69 -3.55 -14.08
N CYS A 438 11.88 -4.69 -13.40
CA CYS A 438 13.17 -5.12 -12.86
C CYS A 438 13.66 -6.48 -13.34
N GLY A 439 13.00 -7.10 -14.33
CA GLY A 439 13.43 -8.36 -14.95
C GLY A 439 13.20 -9.64 -14.11
N LYS A 440 12.84 -9.53 -12.83
CA LYS A 440 12.60 -10.71 -11.95
C LYS A 440 11.56 -11.67 -12.54
N ALA A 441 11.94 -12.93 -12.73
CA ALA A 441 11.13 -13.98 -13.36
C ALA A 441 10.51 -15.00 -12.38
N ASP A 442 10.83 -14.96 -11.08
CA ASP A 442 10.39 -16.02 -10.14
C ASP A 442 9.06 -15.73 -9.43
N SER A 443 8.68 -14.45 -9.34
CA SER A 443 7.51 -14.00 -8.58
C SER A 443 6.93 -12.69 -9.12
N TYR A 444 6.05 -12.80 -10.11
CA TYR A 444 5.30 -11.68 -10.71
C TYR A 444 3.79 -11.90 -10.68
N ILE A 445 3.05 -10.80 -10.81
CA ILE A 445 1.58 -10.71 -10.81
C ILE A 445 1.11 -9.70 -11.86
N ARG A 446 -0.11 -9.91 -12.37
CA ARG A 446 -0.74 -9.00 -13.35
C ARG A 446 -1.09 -7.66 -12.68
N LYS A 447 -0.74 -6.56 -13.34
CA LYS A 447 -1.01 -5.17 -12.97
C LYS A 447 -1.79 -4.51 -14.10
N ASN A 448 -2.94 -3.92 -13.77
CA ASN A 448 -3.66 -3.03 -14.68
C ASN A 448 -2.97 -1.65 -14.64
N ILE A 449 -2.48 -1.16 -15.78
CA ILE A 449 -1.81 0.13 -15.95
C ILE A 449 -2.82 1.28 -15.92
N VAL A 450 -3.92 1.14 -16.67
CA VAL A 450 -5.15 1.89 -16.45
C VAL A 450 -5.95 1.15 -15.37
N PRO A 451 -6.15 1.70 -14.16
CA PRO A 451 -6.80 0.96 -13.09
C PRO A 451 -8.25 0.59 -13.41
N HIS A 452 -8.67 -0.59 -12.97
CA HIS A 452 -10.00 -1.13 -13.24
C HIS A 452 -11.13 -0.22 -12.73
N GLU A 453 -10.89 0.57 -11.69
CA GLU A 453 -11.86 1.54 -11.16
C GLU A 453 -12.25 2.64 -12.17
N TYR A 454 -11.38 2.98 -13.12
CA TYR A 454 -11.71 3.87 -14.24
C TYR A 454 -12.15 3.05 -15.45
N ARG A 455 -11.38 2.02 -15.84
CA ARG A 455 -11.62 1.23 -17.07
C ARG A 455 -13.01 0.59 -17.12
N ARG A 456 -13.59 0.23 -15.97
CA ARG A 456 -14.97 -0.29 -15.87
C ARG A 456 -16.04 0.69 -16.35
N HIS A 457 -15.77 2.00 -16.30
CA HIS A 457 -16.69 3.07 -16.69
C HIS A 457 -16.47 3.57 -18.12
N PHE A 458 -15.41 3.14 -18.81
CA PHE A 458 -15.16 3.52 -20.21
C PHE A 458 -16.30 3.04 -21.14
N PRO A 459 -16.50 3.65 -22.32
CA PRO A 459 -17.41 3.12 -23.35
C PRO A 459 -16.98 1.71 -23.80
N THR A 460 -17.92 0.92 -24.30
CA THR A 460 -17.70 -0.49 -24.68
C THR A 460 -16.62 -0.61 -25.75
N GLU A 461 -16.62 0.34 -26.67
CA GLU A 461 -15.68 0.55 -27.78
C GLU A 461 -14.21 0.61 -27.32
N MET A 462 -13.95 1.10 -26.09
CA MET A 462 -12.62 1.18 -25.50
C MET A 462 -12.35 0.09 -24.44
N LYS A 463 -13.34 -0.73 -24.08
CA LYS A 463 -13.19 -1.80 -23.07
C LYS A 463 -12.51 -3.05 -23.64
N ASP A 464 -12.68 -3.30 -24.94
CA ASP A 464 -12.07 -4.43 -25.63
C ASP A 464 -10.54 -4.32 -25.69
N HIS A 465 -9.88 -5.47 -25.93
CA HIS A 465 -8.43 -5.58 -26.13
C HIS A 465 -7.55 -5.00 -24.99
N ASN A 466 -8.09 -4.98 -23.76
CA ASN A 466 -7.45 -4.41 -22.56
C ASN A 466 -6.12 -5.06 -22.13
N SER A 467 -5.68 -6.16 -22.75
CA SER A 467 -4.41 -6.83 -22.43
C SER A 467 -3.17 -6.01 -22.78
N HIS A 468 -3.33 -4.90 -23.49
CA HIS A 468 -2.30 -3.85 -23.60
C HIS A 468 -1.99 -3.20 -22.25
N ASP A 469 -3.02 -2.94 -21.46
CA ASP A 469 -2.91 -2.32 -20.14
C ASP A 469 -2.68 -3.34 -19.02
N ILE A 470 -2.36 -4.61 -19.34
CA ILE A 470 -2.12 -5.68 -18.36
C ILE A 470 -0.67 -6.17 -18.47
N LEU A 471 0.20 -5.62 -17.61
CA LEU A 471 1.62 -5.95 -17.54
C LEU A 471 1.95 -6.81 -16.32
N LEU A 472 3.10 -7.49 -16.35
CA LEU A 472 3.60 -8.30 -15.24
C LEU A 472 4.59 -7.51 -14.37
N LEU A 473 4.30 -7.40 -13.07
CA LEU A 473 5.18 -6.77 -12.09
C LEU A 473 5.51 -7.75 -10.96
N CYS A 474 6.74 -7.73 -10.46
CA CYS A 474 7.06 -8.42 -9.21
C CYS A 474 6.32 -7.79 -8.02
N THR A 475 6.23 -8.51 -6.91
CA THR A 475 5.50 -8.08 -5.71
C THR A 475 5.99 -6.73 -5.17
N CYS A 476 7.30 -6.50 -5.15
CA CYS A 476 7.93 -5.23 -4.77
C CYS A 476 7.56 -4.10 -5.73
N CYS A 477 7.78 -4.27 -7.05
CA CYS A 477 7.46 -3.24 -8.04
C CYS A 477 5.94 -2.95 -8.10
N HIS A 478 5.08 -3.94 -7.88
CA HIS A 478 3.63 -3.71 -7.81
C HIS A 478 3.24 -2.93 -6.54
N ALA A 479 3.90 -3.16 -5.41
CA ALA A 479 3.69 -2.36 -4.21
C ALA A 479 4.10 -0.89 -4.45
N ALA A 480 5.30 -0.64 -4.99
CA ALA A 480 5.77 0.70 -5.37
C ALA A 480 4.85 1.38 -6.39
N SER A 481 4.45 0.68 -7.46
CA SER A 481 3.49 1.19 -8.44
C SER A 481 2.16 1.57 -7.80
N ASN A 482 1.62 0.78 -6.86
CA ASN A 482 0.38 1.15 -6.17
C ASN A 482 0.53 2.42 -5.31
N VAL A 483 1.69 2.65 -4.70
CA VAL A 483 1.99 3.89 -3.96
C VAL A 483 2.03 5.07 -4.93
N HIS A 484 2.73 4.93 -6.06
CA HIS A 484 2.80 5.98 -7.08
C HIS A 484 1.44 6.30 -7.72
N ASP A 485 0.64 5.28 -8.05
CA ASP A 485 -0.73 5.45 -8.53
C ASP A 485 -1.57 6.29 -7.58
N GLY A 486 -1.43 6.09 -6.26
CA GLY A 486 -2.14 6.85 -5.24
C GLY A 486 -1.98 8.37 -5.40
N PHE A 487 -0.80 8.85 -5.77
CA PHE A 487 -0.58 10.28 -6.04
C PHE A 487 -1.28 10.75 -7.32
N LEU A 488 -1.30 9.93 -8.38
CA LEU A 488 -2.07 10.27 -9.58
C LEU A 488 -3.58 10.28 -9.28
N LYS A 489 -4.10 9.30 -8.53
CA LYS A 489 -5.50 9.30 -8.08
C LYS A 489 -5.84 10.54 -7.27
N GLN A 490 -4.97 10.95 -6.34
CA GLN A 490 -5.21 12.16 -5.55
C GLN A 490 -5.19 13.43 -6.42
N ARG A 491 -4.29 13.51 -7.41
CA ARG A 491 -4.30 14.62 -8.37
C ARG A 491 -5.59 14.63 -9.21
N LEU A 492 -6.04 13.48 -9.71
CA LEU A 492 -7.31 13.35 -10.42
C LEU A 492 -8.52 13.68 -9.51
N ALA A 493 -8.45 13.34 -8.23
CA ALA A 493 -9.48 13.67 -7.24
C ALA A 493 -9.62 15.18 -7.05
N ASN A 494 -8.49 15.90 -6.96
CA ASN A 494 -8.49 17.35 -6.84
C ASN A 494 -8.90 18.05 -8.16
N GLU A 495 -8.41 17.56 -9.30
CA GLU A 495 -8.66 18.13 -10.64
C GLU A 495 -10.12 17.99 -11.10
N PHE A 496 -10.78 16.88 -10.77
CA PHE A 496 -12.13 16.56 -11.22
C PHE A 496 -13.18 16.61 -10.09
N SER A 497 -12.87 17.29 -8.97
CA SER A 497 -13.77 17.40 -7.79
C SER A 497 -14.35 16.03 -7.36
N ALA A 498 -13.48 15.03 -7.35
CA ALA A 498 -13.79 13.62 -7.11
C ALA A 498 -13.06 13.13 -5.85
N PRO A 499 -13.36 13.66 -4.65
CA PRO A 499 -12.67 13.29 -3.41
C PRO A 499 -12.72 11.78 -3.14
N GLN A 500 -11.65 11.26 -2.54
CA GLN A 500 -11.54 9.88 -2.09
C GLN A 500 -11.65 9.84 -0.56
N GLY A 501 -12.55 9.02 -0.03
CA GLY A 501 -12.70 8.84 1.42
C GLY A 501 -13.48 9.92 2.18
N CYS A 502 -14.12 10.87 1.49
CA CYS A 502 -15.20 11.67 2.06
C CYS A 502 -16.49 10.84 2.21
N GLU A 503 -17.48 11.35 2.93
CA GLU A 503 -18.77 10.64 3.13
C GLU A 503 -19.48 10.32 1.80
N GLU A 504 -19.48 11.23 0.81
CA GLU A 504 -20.05 10.94 -0.52
C GLU A 504 -19.23 9.91 -1.33
N GLY A 505 -18.01 9.60 -0.87
CA GLY A 505 -17.14 8.53 -1.37
C GLY A 505 -17.29 7.20 -0.61
N VAL A 506 -18.06 7.15 0.47
CA VAL A 506 -18.37 5.93 1.23
C VAL A 506 -19.67 5.31 0.72
N ARG A 507 -19.60 4.07 0.23
CA ARG A 507 -20.75 3.34 -0.34
C ARG A 507 -21.81 2.95 0.70
N LEU A 508 -21.38 2.70 1.93
CA LEU A 508 -22.23 2.27 3.04
C LEU A 508 -21.97 3.18 4.25
N LEU A 509 -22.94 4.01 4.61
CA LEU A 509 -22.88 4.82 5.82
C LEU A 509 -23.37 4.00 7.01
N GLU A 510 -22.80 4.24 8.18
CA GLU A 510 -23.32 3.65 9.41
C GLU A 510 -24.41 4.56 10.00
N ASP A 511 -25.64 4.04 10.01
CA ASP A 511 -26.79 4.67 10.65
C ASP A 511 -26.62 4.56 12.18
N SER A 512 -26.38 5.71 12.82
CA SER A 512 -26.12 5.82 14.25
C SER A 512 -27.30 5.35 15.09
N ASP A 513 -28.53 5.59 14.65
CA ASP A 513 -29.72 5.28 15.42
C ASP A 513 -30.08 3.81 15.30
N ARG A 514 -30.00 3.22 14.10
CA ARG A 514 -30.03 1.75 13.95
C ARG A 514 -28.93 1.07 14.76
N ARG A 515 -27.72 1.65 14.82
CA ARG A 515 -26.62 1.11 15.66
C ARG A 515 -26.95 1.16 17.15
N ARG A 516 -27.52 2.28 17.64
CA ARG A 516 -27.99 2.42 19.02
C ARG A 516 -29.09 1.41 19.34
N VAL A 517 -30.14 1.35 18.52
CA VAL A 517 -31.29 0.45 18.66
C VAL A 517 -30.87 -1.01 18.62
N ARG A 518 -30.03 -1.41 17.67
CA ARG A 518 -29.47 -2.77 17.60
C ARG A 518 -28.65 -3.12 18.84
N SER A 519 -27.87 -2.18 19.36
CA SER A 519 -27.09 -2.37 20.58
C SER A 519 -27.99 -2.50 21.82
N ALA A 520 -29.06 -1.71 21.89
CA ALA A 520 -30.04 -1.75 22.96
C ALA A 520 -30.80 -3.08 22.99
N ALA A 521 -31.34 -3.49 21.84
CA ALA A 521 -32.08 -4.74 21.70
C ALA A 521 -31.21 -5.97 22.04
N ARG A 522 -29.96 -6.01 21.54
CA ARG A 522 -29.02 -7.09 21.90
C ARG A 522 -28.67 -7.11 23.38
N ALA A 523 -28.56 -5.96 24.03
CA ALA A 523 -28.31 -5.88 25.47
C ALA A 523 -29.51 -6.43 26.27
N LEU A 524 -30.74 -6.06 25.90
CA LEU A 524 -31.96 -6.59 26.51
C LEU A 524 -32.10 -8.11 26.29
N LEU A 525 -31.90 -8.61 25.08
CA LEU A 525 -31.96 -10.06 24.79
C LEU A 525 -30.85 -10.89 25.48
N THR A 526 -29.66 -10.30 25.71
CA THR A 526 -28.51 -11.02 26.29
C THR A 526 -28.48 -10.97 27.82
N ALA A 527 -28.93 -9.86 28.40
CA ALA A 527 -28.76 -9.56 29.82
C ALA A 527 -30.05 -9.23 30.57
N GLY A 528 -31.19 -9.04 29.88
CA GLY A 528 -32.56 -8.90 30.39
C GLY A 528 -32.68 -8.55 31.87
N ASP A 529 -32.99 -9.55 32.69
CA ASP A 529 -33.25 -9.39 34.13
C ASP A 529 -32.02 -9.08 35.00
N ALA A 530 -30.81 -9.26 34.48
CA ALA A 530 -29.56 -8.88 35.15
C ALA A 530 -29.16 -7.41 34.91
N LEU A 531 -29.93 -6.65 34.11
CA LEU A 531 -29.73 -5.21 33.93
C LEU A 531 -30.45 -4.41 35.02
N PRO A 532 -29.81 -3.38 35.61
CA PRO A 532 -30.47 -2.45 36.53
C PRO A 532 -31.68 -1.78 35.88
N GLU A 533 -32.77 -1.65 36.64
CA GLU A 533 -34.07 -1.15 36.12
C GLU A 533 -33.98 0.19 35.38
N PRO A 534 -33.25 1.22 35.86
CA PRO A 534 -33.11 2.48 35.12
C PRO A 534 -32.46 2.31 33.75
N ARG A 535 -31.48 1.40 33.65
CA ARG A 535 -30.79 1.10 32.38
C ARG A 535 -31.65 0.24 31.46
N ARG A 536 -32.50 -0.63 32.02
CA ARG A 536 -33.48 -1.41 31.26
C ARG A 536 -34.48 -0.48 30.57
N HIS A 537 -35.03 0.48 31.32
CA HIS A 537 -35.97 1.48 30.80
C HIS A 537 -35.35 2.31 29.66
N GLU A 538 -34.17 2.91 29.89
CA GLU A 538 -33.44 3.70 28.87
C GLU A 538 -33.23 2.93 27.56
N LEU A 539 -32.89 1.63 27.64
CA LEU A 539 -32.70 0.79 26.46
C LEU A 539 -34.01 0.43 25.75
N GLN A 540 -35.13 0.32 26.48
CA GLN A 540 -36.46 0.14 25.89
C GLN A 540 -36.94 1.43 25.22
N ASP A 541 -36.72 2.59 25.85
CA ASP A 541 -37.11 3.91 25.33
C ASP A 541 -36.49 4.17 23.94
N VAL A 542 -35.18 3.91 23.79
CA VAL A 542 -34.46 4.01 22.50
C VAL A 542 -35.06 3.11 21.41
N ILE A 543 -35.61 1.94 21.77
CA ILE A 543 -36.24 1.02 20.82
C ILE A 543 -37.66 1.48 20.48
N ARG A 544 -38.44 1.96 21.46
CA ARG A 544 -39.80 2.48 21.23
C ARG A 544 -39.80 3.74 20.36
N GLU A 545 -38.86 4.66 20.61
CA GLU A 545 -38.64 5.87 19.82
C GLU A 545 -38.40 5.53 18.33
N PHE A 546 -37.51 4.57 18.06
CA PHE A 546 -37.17 4.15 16.69
C PHE A 546 -38.29 3.36 15.99
N LEU A 547 -39.03 2.51 16.73
CA LEU A 547 -40.14 1.73 16.18
C LEU A 547 -41.46 2.53 16.08
N GLN A 548 -41.50 3.79 16.55
CA GLN A 548 -42.70 4.63 16.61
C GLN A 548 -43.87 3.96 17.38
N SER A 549 -43.55 3.14 18.37
CA SER A 549 -44.54 2.44 19.21
C SER A 549 -44.98 3.30 20.39
N HIS A 550 -46.26 3.28 20.73
CA HIS A 550 -46.82 3.99 21.88
C HIS A 550 -46.12 3.60 23.20
N GLU A 551 -45.88 4.58 24.07
CA GLU A 551 -45.10 4.44 25.32
C GLU A 551 -45.68 3.39 26.29
N GLU A 552 -46.99 3.13 26.24
CA GLU A 552 -47.70 2.21 27.13
C GLU A 552 -47.63 0.73 26.71
N GLN A 553 -47.11 0.42 25.51
CA GLN A 553 -46.97 -0.97 25.06
C GLN A 553 -45.65 -1.62 25.50
N GLN A 554 -45.75 -2.81 26.10
CA GLN A 554 -44.58 -3.65 26.36
C GLN A 554 -43.97 -4.14 25.03
N LEU A 555 -42.67 -3.94 24.87
CA LEU A 555 -41.92 -4.44 23.71
C LEU A 555 -41.96 -5.98 23.69
N THR A 556 -42.44 -6.56 22.59
CA THR A 556 -42.47 -8.01 22.43
C THR A 556 -41.07 -8.58 22.14
N GLU A 557 -40.86 -9.86 22.44
CA GLU A 557 -39.61 -10.55 22.12
C GLU A 557 -39.32 -10.51 20.61
N GLU A 558 -40.36 -10.56 19.76
CA GLU A 558 -40.27 -10.41 18.31
C GLU A 558 -39.74 -9.03 17.89
N GLN A 559 -40.24 -7.95 18.51
CA GLN A 559 -39.75 -6.58 18.26
C GLN A 559 -38.29 -6.42 18.69
N LEU A 560 -37.89 -7.03 19.82
CA LEU A 560 -36.48 -7.06 20.26
C LEU A 560 -35.60 -7.86 19.28
N GLN A 561 -36.08 -9.01 18.80
CA GLN A 561 -35.38 -9.83 17.81
C GLN A 561 -35.18 -9.08 16.49
N GLN A 562 -36.22 -8.38 16.03
CA GLN A 562 -36.19 -7.52 14.84
C GLN A 562 -35.20 -6.36 15.00
N ALA A 563 -35.25 -5.64 16.13
CA ALA A 563 -34.34 -4.54 16.45
C ALA A 563 -32.88 -5.02 16.55
N ALA A 564 -32.62 -6.19 17.14
CA ALA A 564 -31.29 -6.80 17.24
C ALA A 564 -30.72 -7.29 15.89
N GLY A 565 -31.59 -7.48 14.91
CA GLY A 565 -31.29 -7.85 13.53
C GLY A 565 -31.15 -6.69 12.53
N LEU A 566 -31.34 -5.43 12.96
CA LEU A 566 -31.27 -4.27 12.06
C LEU A 566 -29.94 -4.18 11.30
N GLU A 567 -30.04 -3.97 9.99
CA GLU A 567 -28.89 -3.59 9.17
C GLU A 567 -28.55 -2.13 9.45
N THR A 568 -27.35 -1.89 9.98
CA THR A 568 -26.87 -0.57 10.39
C THR A 568 -26.02 0.09 9.31
N ARG A 569 -25.59 -0.67 8.29
CA ARG A 569 -24.85 -0.14 7.15
C ARG A 569 -25.80 0.10 5.99
N ILE A 570 -26.35 1.31 5.95
CA ILE A 570 -27.29 1.73 4.90
C ILE A 570 -26.52 2.17 3.64
N PHE A 571 -27.11 1.95 2.47
CA PHE A 571 -26.53 2.43 1.22
C PHE A 571 -26.61 3.95 1.16
N ASN A 572 -25.48 4.59 0.84
CA ASN A 572 -25.44 6.03 0.67
C ASN A 572 -26.00 6.40 -0.71
N GLU A 573 -27.18 7.02 -0.76
CA GLU A 573 -27.82 7.44 -2.01
C GLU A 573 -27.02 8.50 -2.77
N ALA A 574 -26.22 9.31 -2.05
CA ALA A 574 -25.29 10.28 -2.65
C ALA A 574 -23.96 9.65 -3.12
N TYR A 575 -23.76 8.33 -2.98
CA TYR A 575 -22.52 7.66 -3.36
C TYR A 575 -22.26 7.70 -4.86
N VAL A 576 -21.22 8.43 -5.26
CA VAL A 576 -20.71 8.41 -6.63
C VAL A 576 -19.25 7.96 -6.61
N PRO A 577 -18.91 6.79 -7.21
CA PRO A 577 -17.54 6.30 -7.26
C PRO A 577 -16.55 7.33 -7.82
N HIS A 578 -15.40 7.51 -7.18
CA HIS A 578 -14.30 8.37 -7.65
C HIS A 578 -13.98 8.12 -9.14
N GLY A 579 -13.81 6.85 -9.52
CA GLY A 579 -13.51 6.47 -10.90
C GLY A 579 -14.61 6.85 -11.90
N LEU A 580 -15.88 6.87 -11.47
CA LEU A 580 -17.01 7.30 -12.29
C LEU A 580 -17.03 8.81 -12.47
N LYS A 581 -16.78 9.61 -11.40
CA LYS A 581 -16.66 11.08 -11.51
C LYS A 581 -15.55 11.49 -12.49
N VAL A 582 -14.35 10.91 -12.34
CA VAL A 582 -13.19 11.20 -13.20
C VAL A 582 -13.45 10.80 -14.65
N VAL A 583 -14.08 9.64 -14.89
CA VAL A 583 -14.40 9.18 -16.26
C VAL A 583 -15.52 10.02 -16.89
N ARG A 584 -16.54 10.46 -16.12
CA ARG A 584 -17.57 11.41 -16.59
C ARG A 584 -16.95 12.73 -17.04
N ALA A 585 -16.21 13.40 -16.16
CA ALA A 585 -15.54 14.67 -16.50
C ALA A 585 -14.51 14.56 -17.63
N SER A 586 -13.97 13.35 -17.88
CA SER A 586 -13.11 13.08 -19.03
C SER A 586 -13.93 12.83 -20.31
N ALA A 587 -15.09 12.17 -20.22
CA ALA A 587 -16.01 11.89 -21.33
C ALA A 587 -16.78 13.13 -21.81
N ASP A 588 -16.94 14.15 -20.96
CA ASP A 588 -17.52 15.45 -21.34
C ASP A 588 -16.69 16.15 -22.43
N ARG A 589 -15.39 15.81 -22.55
CA ARG A 589 -14.51 16.21 -23.67
C ARG A 589 -14.45 15.16 -24.79
N GLY A 590 -15.51 14.37 -24.94
CA GLY A 590 -15.65 13.31 -25.94
C GLY A 590 -14.59 12.21 -25.83
N LEU A 591 -14.38 11.53 -26.96
CA LEU A 591 -13.41 10.44 -27.10
C LEU A 591 -11.97 10.89 -26.77
N GLN A 592 -11.56 12.09 -27.19
CA GLN A 592 -10.23 12.63 -26.91
C GLN A 592 -9.95 12.74 -25.40
N GLY A 593 -10.94 13.17 -24.60
CA GLY A 593 -10.77 13.29 -23.15
C GLY A 593 -10.55 11.96 -22.44
N LEU A 594 -11.14 10.87 -22.91
CA LEU A 594 -10.89 9.51 -22.41
C LEU A 594 -9.55 8.94 -22.87
N MET A 595 -9.15 9.22 -24.11
CA MET A 595 -7.81 8.90 -24.62
C MET A 595 -6.72 9.64 -23.83
N GLU A 596 -6.96 10.88 -23.40
CA GLU A 596 -6.05 11.62 -22.51
C GLU A 596 -5.98 11.00 -21.11
N LEU A 597 -7.11 10.55 -20.53
CA LEU A 597 -7.10 9.84 -19.25
C LEU A 597 -6.31 8.52 -19.34
N GLU A 598 -6.48 7.77 -20.42
CA GLU A 598 -5.71 6.55 -20.73
C GLU A 598 -4.21 6.85 -20.90
N ARG A 599 -3.87 7.87 -21.70
CA ARG A 599 -2.51 8.38 -21.90
C ARG A 599 -1.85 8.74 -20.57
N ARG A 600 -2.53 9.49 -19.70
CA ARG A 600 -2.00 9.91 -18.40
C ARG A 600 -1.65 8.73 -17.50
N TRP A 601 -2.47 7.68 -17.45
CA TRP A 601 -2.17 6.46 -16.70
C TRP A 601 -0.94 5.71 -17.27
N ARG A 602 -0.87 5.57 -18.60
CA ARG A 602 0.27 4.93 -19.28
C ARG A 602 1.58 5.71 -19.12
N GLN A 603 1.55 7.03 -19.32
CA GLN A 603 2.70 7.92 -19.10
C GLN A 603 3.13 7.97 -17.63
N HIS A 604 2.17 8.00 -16.69
CA HIS A 604 2.47 7.92 -15.26
C HIS A 604 3.22 6.63 -14.93
N PHE A 605 2.77 5.48 -15.44
CA PHE A 605 3.51 4.23 -15.26
C PHE A 605 4.94 4.30 -15.81
N LEU A 606 5.14 4.80 -17.03
CA LEU A 606 6.48 4.99 -17.60
C LEU A 606 7.36 5.91 -16.73
N LYS A 607 6.83 7.08 -16.34
CA LYS A 607 7.57 8.09 -15.57
C LYS A 607 7.84 7.66 -14.13
N ALA A 608 6.90 6.95 -13.50
CA ALA A 608 6.97 6.49 -12.12
C ALA A 608 7.82 5.23 -11.96
N MET A 609 7.71 4.27 -12.88
CA MET A 609 8.32 2.94 -12.75
C MET A 609 9.55 2.72 -13.63
N GLN A 610 9.77 3.53 -14.69
CA GLN A 610 10.88 3.40 -15.65
C GLN A 610 11.17 1.96 -16.07
N PRO A 611 10.18 1.27 -16.68
CA PRO A 611 10.28 -0.15 -16.97
C PRO A 611 11.37 -0.46 -18.01
N ARG A 612 12.20 -1.47 -17.73
CA ARG A 612 13.34 -1.88 -18.58
C ARG A 612 13.03 -3.04 -19.53
N HIS A 613 11.93 -3.75 -19.29
CA HIS A 613 11.53 -4.96 -20.02
C HIS A 613 10.05 -4.86 -20.44
N LEU A 614 9.66 -3.74 -21.05
CA LEU A 614 8.34 -3.64 -21.68
C LEU A 614 8.24 -4.63 -22.86
N PRO A 615 7.06 -5.23 -23.10
CA PRO A 615 6.86 -6.00 -24.31
C PRO A 615 7.06 -5.12 -25.56
N PRO A 616 7.59 -5.66 -26.67
CA PRO A 616 7.67 -4.94 -27.93
C PRO A 616 6.31 -4.41 -28.36
N LEU A 617 6.30 -3.26 -29.04
CA LEU A 617 5.10 -2.54 -29.50
C LEU A 617 4.17 -2.05 -28.36
N TRP A 618 4.57 -2.13 -27.09
CA TRP A 618 3.84 -1.44 -26.02
C TRP A 618 4.00 0.08 -26.16
N ALA A 619 2.89 0.78 -26.35
CA ALA A 619 2.86 2.22 -26.61
C ALA A 619 1.84 2.95 -25.72
N VAL A 620 2.12 4.23 -25.44
CA VAL A 620 1.21 5.11 -24.69
C VAL A 620 -0.09 5.33 -25.46
N ASP A 621 0.00 5.58 -26.76
CA ASP A 621 -1.14 5.93 -27.62
C ASP A 621 -1.68 4.74 -28.42
N HIS A 622 -1.55 3.52 -27.88
CA HIS A 622 -2.03 2.31 -28.54
C HIS A 622 -3.55 2.35 -28.79
N ASN A 623 -3.96 1.93 -29.99
CA ASN A 623 -5.31 2.07 -30.55
C ASN A 623 -5.87 3.51 -30.69
N HIS A 624 -5.18 4.58 -30.27
CA HIS A 624 -5.71 5.94 -30.31
C HIS A 624 -6.10 6.38 -31.74
N SER A 625 -5.19 6.25 -32.71
CA SER A 625 -5.47 6.57 -34.12
C SER A 625 -6.55 5.67 -34.73
N LYS A 626 -6.68 4.42 -34.24
CA LYS A 626 -7.71 3.47 -34.69
C LYS A 626 -9.10 3.89 -34.19
N PHE A 627 -9.20 4.39 -32.96
CA PHE A 627 -10.45 4.96 -32.44
C PHE A 627 -10.86 6.23 -33.21
N LEU A 628 -9.94 7.19 -33.39
CA LEU A 628 -10.22 8.42 -34.16
C LEU A 628 -10.65 8.11 -35.61
N ARG A 629 -9.95 7.21 -36.32
CA ARG A 629 -10.32 6.79 -37.68
C ARG A 629 -11.69 6.12 -37.77
N LYS A 630 -12.11 5.40 -36.72
CA LYS A 630 -13.36 4.61 -36.72
C LYS A 630 -14.58 5.42 -36.24
N TYR A 631 -14.37 6.36 -35.33
CA TYR A 631 -15.46 7.05 -34.61
C TYR A 631 -15.46 8.58 -34.76
N GLY A 632 -14.42 9.18 -35.33
CA GLY A 632 -14.25 10.63 -35.43
C GLY A 632 -13.65 11.25 -34.16
N GLU A 633 -13.30 12.53 -34.23
CA GLU A 633 -12.70 13.27 -33.11
C GLU A 633 -13.77 13.75 -32.11
N ASP A 634 -14.91 14.21 -32.62
CA ASP A 634 -15.99 14.84 -31.84
C ASP A 634 -17.02 13.85 -31.28
N LEU A 635 -16.73 12.55 -31.20
CA LEU A 635 -17.70 11.54 -30.75
C LEU A 635 -18.16 11.84 -29.30
N PRO A 636 -19.45 12.17 -29.06
CA PRO A 636 -19.95 12.43 -27.72
C PRO A 636 -20.17 11.09 -27.00
N ILE A 637 -19.44 10.88 -25.90
CA ILE A 637 -19.48 9.60 -25.19
C ILE A 637 -20.64 9.56 -24.21
N LYS A 638 -21.64 8.72 -24.49
CA LYS A 638 -22.66 8.35 -23.51
C LYS A 638 -22.12 7.23 -22.63
N LEU A 639 -21.96 7.51 -21.34
CA LEU A 639 -21.55 6.53 -20.34
C LEU A 639 -22.78 5.82 -19.75
N ASN A 640 -22.69 4.50 -19.64
CA ASN A 640 -23.68 3.64 -18.98
C ASN A 640 -23.47 3.60 -17.46
#